data_AF-A0A495QX15-F1
#
_entry.id   AF-A0A495QX15-F1
#
_cell.length_a   1.000
_cell.length_b   1.000
_cell.length_c   1.000
_cell.angle_alpha   90.00
_cell.angle_beta   90.00
_cell.angle_gamma   90.00
#
_symmetry.space_group_name_H-M   'P 1'
#
loop_
_entity.id
_entity.type
_entity.pdbx_description
1 polymer ?
#
loop_
_entity_poly.entity_id
_entity_poly.type
_entity_poly.pdbx_seq_one_letter_code
_entity_poly.pdbx_strand_id
1 'polypeptide(L)'
;MNVTRMYGGFDLAVLIENEESAARDGRDEPRARDWLRDRGLDAVHLRRQPDGMLRVTLPASAFEGSDPVSLYKLGPFVVGGTDFFQVWCEGETVRRRALLCRIESYTRPNIRRADFDQRIAKIGPAGGLGEVDFAELHRMAARAGKRDLVSLLGEIGERS
;
A
#
# COMPACT_ATOMS: atom_id res chain seq x y z
N MET A 1 16.36 -10.23 -25.83
CA MET A 1 15.83 -11.16 -24.81
C MET A 1 14.81 -10.40 -23.97
N ASN A 2 13.52 -10.64 -24.22
CA ASN A 2 12.42 -10.02 -23.48
C ASN A 2 12.07 -10.89 -22.28
N VAL A 3 12.15 -10.33 -21.07
CA VAL A 3 11.66 -10.97 -19.85
C VAL A 3 10.39 -10.24 -19.42
N THR A 4 9.27 -10.68 -19.97
CA THR A 4 7.93 -10.33 -19.48
C THR A 4 7.73 -11.04 -18.14
N ARG A 5 7.96 -10.35 -17.02
CA ARG A 5 7.57 -10.86 -15.70
C ARG A 5 6.06 -10.72 -15.55
N MET A 6 5.36 -11.85 -15.65
CA MET A 6 3.99 -12.02 -15.20
C MET A 6 3.89 -11.70 -13.71
N TYR A 7 3.28 -10.56 -13.38
CA TYR A 7 2.76 -10.33 -12.03
C TYR A 7 1.37 -10.97 -11.96
N GLY A 8 1.34 -12.24 -11.54
CA GLY A 8 0.11 -12.93 -11.18
C GLY A 8 -0.62 -12.14 -10.09
N GLY A 9 -1.92 -11.94 -10.30
CA GLY A 9 -2.78 -11.24 -9.36
C GLY A 9 -2.85 -11.99 -8.04
N PHE A 10 -2.16 -11.48 -7.03
CA PHE A 10 -2.29 -11.94 -5.64
C PHE A 10 -3.56 -11.36 -5.03
N ASP A 11 -4.36 -12.22 -4.40
CA ASP A 11 -5.50 -11.82 -3.60
C ASP A 11 -5.00 -11.20 -2.29
N LEU A 12 -4.83 -9.88 -2.32
CA LEU A 12 -4.24 -9.10 -1.24
C LEU A 12 -5.09 -9.07 0.04
N ALA A 13 -6.39 -9.38 -0.05
CA ALA A 13 -7.27 -9.48 1.12
C ALA A 13 -7.00 -10.76 1.91
N VAL A 14 -6.79 -11.88 1.20
CA VAL A 14 -6.35 -13.16 1.80
C VAL A 14 -4.91 -13.04 2.33
N LEU A 15 -4.09 -12.20 1.70
CA LEU A 15 -2.76 -11.85 2.20
C LEU A 15 -2.89 -11.10 3.54
N ILE A 16 -3.66 -10.02 3.61
CA ILE A 16 -3.87 -9.23 4.85
C ILE A 16 -4.38 -10.09 6.02
N GLU A 17 -5.34 -10.99 5.77
CA GLU A 17 -5.91 -11.85 6.82
C GLU A 17 -4.94 -12.95 7.28
N ASN A 18 -4.09 -13.49 6.40
CA ASN A 18 -3.01 -14.41 6.79
C ASN A 18 -1.80 -13.70 7.44
N GLU A 19 -1.60 -12.42 7.14
CA GLU A 19 -0.46 -11.58 7.55
C GLU A 19 -0.49 -11.19 9.04
N GLU A 20 -1.68 -10.96 9.63
CA GLU A 20 -1.83 -10.62 11.05
C GLU A 20 -1.42 -11.77 12.00
N SER A 21 -1.50 -13.02 11.53
CA SER A 21 -1.17 -14.20 12.35
C SER A 21 0.33 -14.52 12.39
N ALA A 22 1.12 -14.10 11.39
CA ALA A 22 2.53 -14.48 11.25
C ALA A 22 3.53 -13.52 11.95
N ALA A 23 3.11 -12.32 12.32
CA ALA A 23 3.97 -11.27 12.87
C ALA A 23 4.54 -11.54 14.29
N ARG A 24 4.28 -12.71 14.89
CA ARG A 24 4.57 -13.00 16.31
C ARG A 24 5.91 -13.68 16.59
N ASP A 25 6.67 -14.06 15.57
CA ASP A 25 7.88 -14.91 15.71
C ASP A 25 9.21 -14.16 15.90
N GLY A 26 9.22 -12.82 15.88
CA GLY A 26 10.42 -12.01 16.21
C GLY A 26 11.59 -12.03 15.22
N ARG A 27 11.41 -12.62 14.02
CA ARG A 27 12.43 -12.67 12.94
C ARG A 27 12.34 -11.49 11.93
N ASP A 28 11.37 -10.61 12.14
CA ASP A 28 11.06 -9.44 11.31
C ASP A 28 12.13 -8.34 11.35
N GLU A 29 12.77 -8.09 12.49
CA GLU A 29 13.74 -6.99 12.62
C GLU A 29 15.01 -7.15 11.76
N PRO A 30 15.74 -8.28 11.80
CA PRO A 30 16.90 -8.48 10.94
C PRO A 30 16.57 -8.34 9.45
N ARG A 31 15.42 -8.88 9.02
CA ARG A 31 14.97 -8.77 7.62
C ARG A 31 14.60 -7.35 7.23
N ALA A 32 13.96 -6.60 8.12
CA ALA A 32 13.67 -5.18 7.89
C ALA A 32 14.96 -4.38 7.73
N ARG A 33 16.00 -4.68 8.53
CA ARG A 33 17.33 -4.05 8.40
C ARG A 33 18.01 -4.38 7.08
N ASP A 34 17.98 -5.64 6.65
CA ASP A 34 18.57 -6.01 5.36
C ASP A 34 17.81 -5.36 4.18
N TRP A 35 16.48 -5.32 4.25
CA TRP A 35 15.66 -4.63 3.26
C TRP A 35 15.95 -3.13 3.16
N LEU A 36 16.25 -2.48 4.29
CA LEU A 36 16.66 -1.08 4.37
C LEU A 36 18.07 -0.88 3.80
N ARG A 37 19.01 -1.79 4.11
CA ARG A 37 20.40 -1.75 3.62
C ARG A 37 20.48 -1.84 2.10
N ASP A 38 19.73 -2.76 1.51
CA ASP A 38 19.63 -2.91 0.05
C ASP A 38 19.14 -1.64 -0.67
N ARG A 39 18.61 -0.68 0.10
CA ARG A 39 18.03 0.58 -0.36
C ARG A 39 18.82 1.81 0.08
N GLY A 40 19.95 1.62 0.76
CA GLY A 40 20.75 2.71 1.32
C GLY A 40 20.05 3.48 2.45
N LEU A 41 19.11 2.82 3.16
CA LEU A 41 18.29 3.42 4.21
C LEU A 41 18.67 2.91 5.61
N ASP A 42 19.94 2.56 5.83
CA ASP A 42 20.44 1.93 7.07
C ASP A 42 20.21 2.76 8.34
N ALA A 43 20.11 4.08 8.22
CA ALA A 43 19.90 5.00 9.34
C ALA A 43 18.45 5.09 9.83
N VAL A 44 17.52 4.41 9.15
CA VAL A 44 16.09 4.45 9.49
C VAL A 44 15.81 3.66 10.76
N HIS A 45 15.01 4.26 11.65
CA HIS A 45 14.63 3.64 12.91
C HIS A 45 13.46 2.67 12.72
N LEU A 46 13.60 1.50 13.33
CA LEU A 46 12.58 0.47 13.42
C LEU A 46 11.88 0.59 14.78
N ARG A 47 10.55 0.54 14.79
CA ARG A 47 9.75 0.62 16.03
C ARG A 47 8.69 -0.46 16.04
N ARG A 48 8.69 -1.29 17.08
CA ARG A 48 7.57 -2.22 17.32
C ARG A 48 6.36 -1.45 17.86
N GLN A 49 5.21 -1.63 17.23
CA GLN A 49 3.95 -1.04 17.61
C GLN A 49 3.30 -1.84 18.77
N PRO A 50 2.31 -1.27 19.49
CA PRO A 50 1.65 -1.95 20.61
C PRO A 50 0.97 -3.28 20.26
N ASP A 51 0.59 -3.46 19.00
CA ASP A 51 0.03 -4.70 18.44
C ASP A 51 1.10 -5.77 18.13
N GLY A 52 2.39 -5.46 18.35
CA GLY A 52 3.52 -6.34 18.08
C GLY A 52 4.12 -6.18 16.69
N MET A 53 3.54 -5.38 15.80
CA MET A 53 4.02 -5.19 14.42
C MET A 53 5.27 -4.32 14.37
N LEU A 54 6.29 -4.72 13.60
CA LEU A 54 7.44 -3.87 13.33
C LEU A 54 7.08 -2.81 12.29
N ARG A 55 7.31 -1.53 12.61
CA ARG A 55 7.13 -0.39 11.70
C ARG A 55 8.48 0.25 11.35
N VAL A 56 8.65 0.53 10.07
CA VAL A 56 9.74 1.30 9.48
C VAL A 56 9.17 2.64 9.05
N THR A 57 9.54 3.73 9.73
CA THR A 57 9.07 5.07 9.36
C THR A 57 10.10 5.75 8.47
N LEU A 58 9.73 5.98 7.21
CA LEU A 58 10.55 6.62 6.19
C LEU A 58 10.16 8.09 5.99
N PRO A 59 11.12 8.97 5.69
CA PRO A 59 10.83 10.34 5.28
C PRO A 59 10.09 10.36 3.93
N ALA A 60 9.34 11.44 3.66
CA ALA A 60 8.60 11.60 2.41
C ALA A 60 9.50 11.50 1.16
N SER A 61 10.73 12.01 1.28
CA SER A 61 11.74 11.95 0.23
C SER A 61 12.04 10.53 -0.23
N ALA A 62 11.91 9.50 0.62
CA ALA A 62 12.15 8.11 0.22
C ALA A 62 11.13 7.55 -0.80
N PHE A 63 10.11 8.33 -1.15
CA PHE A 63 9.02 7.97 -2.06
C PHE A 63 8.88 8.93 -3.26
N GLU A 64 9.85 9.81 -3.50
CA GLU A 64 9.81 10.82 -4.57
C GLU A 64 10.73 10.45 -5.76
N GLY A 65 10.33 10.73 -7.00
CA GLY A 65 11.19 10.45 -8.16
C GLY A 65 11.45 8.96 -8.46
N SER A 66 12.69 8.61 -8.82
CA SER A 66 13.15 7.25 -9.19
C SER A 66 13.67 6.45 -8.00
N ASP A 67 13.14 6.72 -6.80
CA ASP A 67 13.72 6.32 -5.52
C ASP A 67 13.53 4.85 -5.11
N PRO A 68 14.22 4.39 -4.05
CA PRO A 68 14.38 2.96 -3.75
C PRO A 68 13.14 2.26 -3.20
N VAL A 69 12.09 3.01 -2.83
CA VAL A 69 10.84 2.46 -2.26
C VAL A 69 9.63 2.87 -3.10
N SER A 70 9.03 1.88 -3.77
CA SER A 70 7.78 2.09 -4.49
C SER A 70 6.66 2.53 -3.54
N LEU A 71 5.89 3.55 -3.94
CA LEU A 71 4.70 4.02 -3.23
C LEU A 71 3.70 2.90 -2.93
N TYR A 72 3.71 1.82 -3.73
CA TYR A 72 2.87 0.65 -3.50
C TYR A 72 3.16 -0.07 -2.17
N LYS A 73 4.42 0.03 -1.71
CA LYS A 73 4.91 -0.61 -0.49
C LYS A 73 4.60 0.18 0.77
N LEU A 74 4.21 1.44 0.64
CA LEU A 74 3.83 2.28 1.77
C LEU A 74 2.41 1.93 2.20
N GLY A 75 2.19 1.68 3.49
CA GLY A 75 0.91 1.22 4.02
C GLY A 75 1.07 -0.13 4.72
N PRO A 76 0.13 -1.07 4.55
CA PRO A 76 -0.05 -2.14 5.52
C PRO A 76 1.21 -3.00 5.71
N PHE A 77 1.83 -3.53 4.65
CA PHE A 77 2.99 -4.40 4.81
C PHE A 77 3.93 -4.41 3.60
N VAL A 78 5.21 -4.65 3.87
CA VAL A 78 6.16 -5.15 2.88
C VAL A 78 6.48 -6.59 3.22
N VAL A 79 6.21 -7.49 2.26
CA VAL A 79 6.55 -8.91 2.38
C VAL A 79 8.05 -9.11 2.12
N GLY A 80 8.77 -9.53 3.15
CA GLY A 80 10.17 -9.93 3.10
C GLY A 80 10.31 -11.44 3.27
N GLY A 81 9.77 -12.23 2.33
CA GLY A 81 9.73 -13.69 2.45
C GLY A 81 8.62 -14.16 3.40
N THR A 82 8.96 -14.65 4.60
CA THR A 82 8.01 -15.15 5.62
C THR A 82 7.73 -14.14 6.73
N ASP A 83 8.42 -13.00 6.72
CA ASP A 83 8.32 -11.98 7.78
C ASP A 83 7.77 -10.67 7.20
N PHE A 84 7.06 -9.93 8.05
CA PHE A 84 6.25 -8.78 7.69
C PHE A 84 6.63 -7.57 8.54
N PHE A 85 6.77 -6.42 7.90
CA PHE A 85 6.90 -5.14 8.58
C PHE A 85 6.13 -4.06 7.82
N GLN A 86 5.67 -3.06 8.56
CA GLN A 86 4.93 -1.94 8.01
C GLN A 86 5.89 -0.86 7.53
N VAL A 87 5.80 -0.45 6.27
CA VAL A 87 6.48 0.74 5.78
C VAL A 87 5.54 1.94 5.90
N TRP A 88 5.98 2.94 6.65
CA TRP A 88 5.20 4.10 7.00
C TRP A 88 5.88 5.40 6.54
N CYS A 89 5.07 6.43 6.34
CA CYS A 89 5.54 7.80 6.23
C CYS A 89 4.57 8.69 7.00
N GLU A 90 5.09 9.63 7.79
CA GLU A 90 4.24 10.58 8.52
C GLU A 90 3.49 11.54 7.57
N GLY A 91 4.06 11.79 6.38
CA GLY A 91 3.48 12.68 5.38
C GLY A 91 2.16 12.15 4.81
N GLU A 92 1.04 12.74 5.22
CA GLU A 92 -0.30 12.35 4.74
C GLU A 92 -0.42 12.41 3.22
N THR A 93 0.19 13.41 2.57
CA THR A 93 0.21 13.53 1.10
C THR A 93 0.84 12.30 0.42
N VAL A 94 1.92 11.75 0.99
CA VAL A 94 2.56 10.51 0.50
C VAL A 94 1.64 9.32 0.72
N ARG A 95 0.99 9.24 1.90
CA ARG A 95 0.02 8.19 2.22
C ARG A 95 -1.18 8.19 1.27
N ARG A 96 -1.71 9.37 0.93
CA ARG A 96 -2.77 9.55 -0.07
C ARG A 96 -2.34 9.12 -1.47
N ARG A 97 -1.13 9.48 -1.90
CA ARG A 97 -0.58 9.04 -3.19
C ARG A 97 -0.41 7.51 -3.25
N ALA A 98 0.08 6.91 -2.17
CA ALA A 98 0.21 5.45 -2.06
C ALA A 98 -1.15 4.73 -2.12
N LEU A 99 -2.20 5.28 -1.48
CA LEU A 99 -3.56 4.77 -1.60
C LEU A 99 -4.02 4.76 -3.07
N LEU A 100 -3.85 5.87 -3.79
CA LEU A 100 -4.24 5.97 -5.20
C LEU A 100 -3.48 4.96 -6.08
N CYS A 101 -2.17 4.83 -5.91
CA CYS A 101 -1.37 3.82 -6.62
C CYS A 101 -1.83 2.39 -6.31
N ARG A 102 -2.23 2.12 -5.07
CA ARG A 102 -2.80 0.83 -4.67
C ARG A 102 -4.11 0.56 -5.39
N ILE A 103 -5.05 1.50 -5.34
CA ILE A 103 -6.33 1.40 -6.02
C ILE A 103 -6.14 1.15 -7.52
N GLU A 104 -5.25 1.88 -8.21
CA GLU A 104 -4.98 1.65 -9.64
C GLU A 104 -4.56 0.21 -9.95
N SER A 105 -3.76 -0.43 -9.09
CA SER A 105 -3.34 -1.81 -9.32
C SER A 105 -4.47 -2.84 -9.19
N TYR A 106 -5.46 -2.56 -8.34
CA TYR A 106 -6.56 -3.50 -8.06
C TYR A 106 -7.75 -3.27 -8.98
N THR A 107 -7.89 -2.04 -9.47
CA THR A 107 -9.05 -1.69 -10.26
C THR A 107 -8.89 -2.35 -11.62
N ARG A 108 -9.78 -3.29 -11.90
CA ARG A 108 -9.87 -4.00 -13.17
C ARG A 108 -11.15 -3.59 -13.88
N PRO A 109 -11.18 -3.67 -15.23
CA PRO A 109 -12.43 -3.56 -15.94
C PRO A 109 -13.47 -4.52 -15.36
N ASN A 110 -14.67 -4.02 -15.07
CA ASN A 110 -15.84 -4.77 -14.56
C ASN A 110 -15.84 -5.15 -13.07
N ILE A 111 -15.03 -4.53 -12.22
CA ILE A 111 -15.23 -4.66 -10.77
C ILE A 111 -16.62 -4.14 -10.36
N ARG A 112 -17.32 -4.87 -9.49
CA ARG A 112 -18.61 -4.41 -8.94
C ARG A 112 -18.39 -3.32 -7.91
N ARG A 113 -19.32 -2.35 -7.84
CA ARG A 113 -19.25 -1.25 -6.88
C ARG A 113 -19.11 -1.73 -5.44
N ALA A 114 -19.94 -2.68 -5.01
CA ALA A 114 -19.92 -3.18 -3.64
C ALA A 114 -18.56 -3.81 -3.26
N ASP A 115 -17.95 -4.59 -4.15
CA ASP A 115 -16.63 -5.20 -3.93
C ASP A 115 -15.52 -4.14 -3.86
N PHE A 116 -15.69 -3.06 -4.62
CA PHE A 116 -14.77 -1.92 -4.61
C PHE A 116 -14.88 -1.13 -3.31
N ASP A 117 -16.08 -0.78 -2.88
CA ASP A 117 -16.33 -0.03 -1.63
C ASP A 117 -15.84 -0.81 -0.40
N GLN A 118 -16.11 -2.13 -0.33
CA GLN A 118 -15.58 -2.98 0.74
C GLN A 118 -14.05 -2.97 0.80
N ARG A 119 -13.38 -2.93 -0.36
CA ARG A 119 -11.91 -2.86 -0.42
C ARG A 119 -11.39 -1.51 0.04
N ILE A 120 -11.99 -0.40 -0.38
CA ILE A 120 -11.54 0.93 0.06
C ILE A 120 -11.68 1.05 1.59
N ALA A 121 -12.79 0.58 2.15
CA ALA A 121 -13.05 0.59 3.58
C ALA A 121 -11.97 -0.15 4.40
N LYS A 122 -11.33 -1.19 3.84
CA LYS A 122 -10.20 -1.89 4.46
C LYS A 122 -8.87 -1.13 4.30
N ILE A 123 -8.61 -0.53 3.14
CA ILE A 123 -7.29 0.02 2.78
C ILE A 123 -7.05 1.43 3.37
N GLY A 124 -8.09 2.26 3.48
CA GLY A 124 -8.00 3.62 4.03
C GLY A 124 -7.47 3.65 5.47
N PRO A 125 -8.13 2.95 6.41
CA PRO A 125 -7.68 2.86 7.81
C PRO A 125 -6.29 2.24 7.95
N ALA A 126 -5.98 1.19 7.18
CA ALA A 126 -4.66 0.54 7.19
C ALA A 126 -3.50 1.47 6.73
N GLY A 127 -3.82 2.51 5.94
CA GLY A 127 -2.90 3.60 5.58
C GLY A 127 -2.92 4.79 6.55
N GLY A 128 -3.70 4.72 7.64
CA GLY A 128 -3.94 5.81 8.58
C GLY A 128 -4.58 7.05 7.97
N LEU A 129 -5.35 6.89 6.90
CA LEU A 129 -6.12 7.98 6.26
C LEU A 129 -7.54 8.09 6.82
N GLY A 130 -7.87 7.26 7.83
CA GLY A 130 -9.24 7.13 8.34
C GLY A 130 -10.16 6.42 7.35
N GLU A 131 -11.46 6.62 7.52
CA GLU A 131 -12.45 6.15 6.55
C GLU A 131 -12.32 6.96 5.26
N VAL A 132 -12.00 6.27 4.17
CA VAL A 132 -12.01 6.83 2.82
C VAL A 132 -13.18 6.19 2.10
N ASP A 133 -14.11 7.00 1.62
CA ASP A 133 -15.22 6.53 0.80
C ASP A 133 -14.93 6.71 -0.70
N PHE A 134 -15.84 6.20 -1.52
CA PHE A 134 -15.74 6.28 -2.98
C PHE A 134 -15.65 7.72 -3.50
N ALA A 135 -16.45 8.63 -2.93
CA ALA A 135 -16.51 10.02 -3.38
C ALA A 135 -15.20 10.76 -3.07
N GLU A 136 -14.63 10.53 -1.89
CA GLU A 136 -13.34 11.06 -1.49
C GLU A 136 -12.22 10.49 -2.36
N LEU A 137 -12.26 9.18 -2.66
CA LEU A 137 -11.29 8.57 -3.56
C LEU A 137 -11.32 9.18 -4.95
N HIS A 138 -12.52 9.43 -5.49
CA HIS A 138 -12.69 10.10 -6.78
C HIS A 138 -12.13 11.53 -6.76
N ARG A 139 -12.40 12.30 -5.70
CA ARG A 139 -11.82 13.65 -5.51
C ARG A 139 -10.29 13.60 -5.41
N MET A 140 -9.75 12.64 -4.69
CA MET A 140 -8.31 12.43 -4.54
C MET A 140 -7.65 12.11 -5.89
N ALA A 141 -8.25 11.22 -6.69
CA ALA A 141 -7.76 10.88 -8.03
C ALA A 141 -7.74 12.10 -8.95
N ALA A 142 -8.82 12.90 -8.94
CA ALA A 142 -8.92 14.12 -9.74
C ALA A 142 -7.87 15.17 -9.35
N ARG A 143 -7.70 15.44 -8.04
CA ARG A 143 -6.68 16.36 -7.53
C ARG A 143 -5.25 15.91 -7.86
N ALA A 144 -5.02 14.59 -7.91
CA ALA A 144 -3.74 14.01 -8.29
C ALA A 144 -3.51 13.95 -9.82
N GLY A 145 -4.48 14.38 -10.64
CA GLY A 145 -4.39 14.36 -12.10
C GLY A 145 -4.43 12.96 -12.73
N LYS A 146 -4.88 11.94 -12.00
CA LYS A 146 -4.95 10.54 -12.46
C LYS A 146 -6.18 10.31 -13.33
N ARG A 147 -6.15 10.83 -14.55
CA ARG A 147 -7.30 10.84 -15.49
C ARG A 147 -7.88 9.45 -15.72
N ASP A 148 -7.04 8.46 -15.98
CA ASP A 148 -7.49 7.09 -16.24
C ASP A 148 -8.22 6.49 -15.03
N LEU A 149 -7.72 6.73 -13.82
CA LEU A 149 -8.37 6.31 -12.59
C LEU A 149 -9.70 7.04 -12.40
N VAL A 150 -9.77 8.34 -12.67
CA VAL A 150 -11.03 9.11 -12.60
C VAL A 150 -12.08 8.53 -13.54
N SER A 151 -11.72 8.27 -14.80
CA SER A 151 -12.61 7.65 -15.79
C SER A 151 -13.11 6.29 -15.32
N LEU A 152 -12.20 5.44 -14.84
CA LEU A 152 -12.53 4.11 -14.35
C LEU A 152 -13.45 4.15 -13.12
N LEU A 153 -13.23 5.08 -12.20
CA LEU A 153 -14.13 5.30 -11.07
C LEU A 153 -15.50 5.79 -11.57
N GLY A 154 -15.57 6.66 -12.56
CA GLY A 154 -16.83 7.08 -13.19
C GLY A 154 -17.65 5.87 -13.68
N GLU A 155 -17.02 4.97 -14.43
CA GLU A 155 -17.67 3.75 -14.91
C GLU A 155 -18.16 2.83 -13.79
N ILE A 156 -17.44 2.74 -12.67
CA ILE A 156 -17.85 1.95 -11.50
C ILE A 156 -19.06 2.60 -10.81
N GLY A 157 -19.07 3.94 -10.75
CA GLY A 157 -20.18 4.71 -10.17
C GLY A 157 -21.50 4.53 -10.92
N GLU A 158 -21.45 4.49 -12.26
CA GLU A 158 -22.63 4.36 -13.12
C GLU A 158 -23.26 2.96 -13.12
N ARG A 159 -22.52 1.93 -12.68
CA ARG A 159 -22.98 0.53 -12.62
C ARG A 159 -23.66 0.17 -11.28
N SER A 160 -23.85 1.14 -10.40
CA SER A 160 -24.38 0.96 -9.03
C SER A 160 -25.90 0.98 -8.99
#